data_AF-A0A7W7ZX30-F1
#
_entry.id   AF-A0A7W7ZX30-F1
#
_cell.length_a   1.000
_cell.length_b   1.000
_cell.length_c   1.000
_cell.angle_alpha   90.00
_cell.angle_beta   90.00
_cell.angle_gamma   90.00
#
_symmetry.space_group_name_H-M   'P 1'
#
loop_
_entity.id
_entity.type
_entity.pdbx_description
1 polymer ?
#
loop_
_entity_poly.entity_id
_entity_poly.type
_entity_poly.pdbx_seq_one_letter_code
_entity_poly.pdbx_strand_id
1 'polypeptide(L)' 'MSHGDDSQDDRSAQATVKIVCSTDIDSIIEAVRAADTLGMGVRLTNHLEPTSPTGADLQWQLTVLKEPPGRAHDLK' A
#
# COMPACT_ATOMS: atom_id res chain seq x y z
N MET A 1 -32.94 26.15 -7.54
CA MET A 1 -31.47 26.33 -7.57
C MET A 1 -30.87 25.02 -7.10
N SER A 2 -30.10 24.36 -7.95
CA SER A 2 -29.68 22.97 -7.77
C SER A 2 -28.71 22.80 -6.60
N HIS A 3 -28.98 21.77 -5.79
CA HIS A 3 -28.00 21.13 -4.91
C HIS A 3 -26.73 20.83 -5.72
N GLY A 4 -25.60 21.37 -5.28
CA GLY A 4 -24.29 20.82 -5.59
C GLY A 4 -23.83 20.07 -4.36
N ASP A 5 -23.97 18.75 -4.40
CA ASP A 5 -23.31 17.81 -3.51
C ASP A 5 -21.83 18.20 -3.37
N ASP A 6 -21.46 18.67 -2.19
CA ASP A 6 -20.07 18.79 -1.74
C ASP A 6 -19.58 17.35 -1.48
N SER A 7 -19.30 16.62 -2.57
CA SER A 7 -18.58 15.35 -2.52
C SER A 7 -17.12 15.67 -2.20
N GLN A 8 -16.85 15.97 -0.93
CA GLN A 8 -15.56 15.73 -0.34
C GLN A 8 -15.32 14.22 -0.35
N ASP A 9 -14.88 13.69 -1.49
CA ASP A 9 -14.01 12.53 -1.56
C ASP A 9 -12.68 12.96 -0.90
N ASP A 10 -12.72 13.19 0.42
CA ASP A 10 -11.56 13.30 1.30
C ASP A 10 -10.99 11.89 1.44
N ARG A 11 -10.51 11.36 0.32
CA ARG A 11 -9.68 10.16 0.28
C ARG A 11 -8.42 10.55 1.00
N SER A 12 -8.43 10.35 2.31
CA SER A 12 -7.31 10.59 3.20
C SER A 12 -6.06 10.05 2.50
N ALA A 13 -5.22 10.95 1.99
CA ALA A 13 -3.99 10.58 1.32
C ALA A 13 -3.09 10.00 2.42
N GLN A 14 -3.24 8.70 2.71
CA GLN A 14 -2.40 8.00 3.66
C GLN A 14 -0.96 8.22 3.20
N ALA A 15 -0.19 8.95 4.00
CA ALA A 15 1.15 9.36 3.63
C ALA A 15 2.02 8.11 3.45
N THR A 16 2.36 7.82 2.19
CA THR A 16 3.31 6.77 1.85
C THR A 16 4.66 7.12 2.43
N VAL A 17 5.21 6.22 3.22
CA VAL A 17 6.54 6.38 3.84
C VAL A 17 7.60 5.70 2.99
N LYS A 18 7.31 4.50 2.48
CA LYS A 18 8.26 3.70 1.70
C LYS A 18 7.55 2.75 0.76
N ILE A 19 8.18 2.50 -0.39
CA ILE A 19 7.77 1.43 -1.31
C ILE A 19 8.93 0.42 -1.37
N VAL A 20 8.62 -0.86 -1.23
CA VAL A 20 9.56 -1.98 -1.36
C VAL A 20 9.07 -2.86 -2.51
N CYS A 21 9.91 -3.06 -3.51
CA CYS A 21 9.64 -3.97 -4.62
C CYS A 21 10.57 -5.18 -4.54
N SER A 22 10.03 -6.39 -4.69
CA SER A 22 10.81 -7.63 -4.65
C SER A 22 10.08 -8.75 -5.41
N THR A 23 10.84 -9.62 -6.06
CA THR A 23 10.32 -10.92 -6.56
C THR A 23 10.45 -12.02 -5.50
N ASP A 24 11.27 -11.79 -4.47
CA ASP A 24 11.40 -12.66 -3.31
C ASP A 24 10.34 -12.32 -2.24
N ILE A 25 9.51 -13.32 -1.91
CA ILE A 25 8.42 -13.20 -0.95
C ILE A 25 8.91 -13.11 0.49
N ASP A 26 10.06 -13.71 0.82
CA ASP A 26 10.59 -13.70 2.18
C ASP A 26 11.02 -12.28 2.58
N SER A 27 11.68 -11.57 1.67
CA SER A 27 11.99 -10.15 1.81
C SER A 27 10.74 -9.27 2.04
N ILE A 28 9.60 -9.60 1.43
CA ILE A 28 8.33 -8.89 1.64
C ILE A 28 7.76 -9.19 3.03
N ILE A 29 7.81 -10.45 3.47
CA ILE A 29 7.34 -10.86 4.80
C ILE A 29 8.15 -10.15 5.89
N GLU A 30 9.47 -10.06 5.74
CA GLU A 30 10.34 -9.32 6.66
C GLU A 30 9.96 -7.83 6.72
N ALA A 31 9.72 -7.19 5.57
CA ALA A 31 9.31 -5.80 5.51
C ALA A 31 7.93 -5.55 6.16
N VAL A 32 6.97 -6.48 6.00
CA VAL A 32 5.66 -6.42 6.67
C VAL A 32 5.82 -6.52 8.19
N ARG A 33 6.63 -7.46 8.69
CA ARG A 33 6.89 -7.63 10.13
C ARG A 33 7.56 -6.38 10.74
N ALA A 34 8.49 -5.78 10.01
CA ALA A 34 9.14 -4.54 10.44
C ALA A 34 8.14 -3.38 10.54
N ALA A 35 7.24 -3.24 9.56
CA ALA A 35 6.20 -2.22 9.59
C ALA A 35 5.21 -2.41 10.75
N ASP A 36 4.80 -3.66 11.03
CA ASP A 36 3.91 -4.00 12.14
C ASP A 36 4.53 -3.65 13.50
N THR A 37 5.83 -3.97 13.69
CA THR A 37 6.59 -3.61 14.90
C THR A 37 6.61 -2.10 15.16
N LEU A 38 6.56 -1.30 14.09
CA LEU A 38 6.54 0.17 14.14
C LEU A 38 5.11 0.76 14.22
N GLY A 39 4.07 -0.08 14.25
CA GLY A 39 2.67 0.35 14.26
C GLY A 39 2.23 1.01 12.95
N MET A 40 2.92 0.72 11.85
CA MET A 40 2.69 1.31 10.53
C MET A 40 1.65 0.52 9.74
N GLY A 41 1.04 1.18 8.77
CA GLY A 41 0.18 0.50 7.81
C GLY A 41 0.97 -0.12 6.67
N VAL A 42 0.39 -1.15 6.06
CA VAL A 42 0.94 -1.72 4.83
C VAL A 42 -0.16 -1.95 3.81
N ARG A 43 0.19 -1.77 2.54
CA ARG A 43 -0.61 -2.19 1.39
C ARG A 43 0.27 -3.02 0.47
N LEU A 44 -0.16 -4.24 0.18
CA LEU A 44 0.56 -5.15 -0.70
C LEU A 44 -0.16 -5.25 -2.04
N THR A 45 0.57 -5.03 -3.12
CA THR A 45 0.12 -5.21 -4.50
C THR A 45 1.11 -6.11 -5.22
N ASN A 46 0.65 -6.88 -6.21
CA ASN A 46 1.52 -7.62 -7.10
C ASN A 46 1.24 -7.23 -8.56
N HIS A 47 2.26 -7.37 -9.39
CA HIS A 47 2.15 -7.21 -10.83
C HIS A 47 3.09 -8.19 -11.52
N LEU A 48 2.75 -8.57 -12.74
CA LEU A 48 3.57 -9.44 -13.57
C LEU A 48 4.50 -8.55 -14.39
N GLU A 49 5.80 -8.63 -14.13
CA GLU A 49 6.84 -7.92 -14.89
C GLU A 49 7.34 -8.83 -16.01
N PRO A 50 7.27 -8.41 -17.29
CA PRO A 50 7.79 -9.21 -18.40
C PRO A 50 9.33 -9.27 -18.34
N THR A 51 9.88 -10.47 -18.18
CA THR A 51 11.34 -10.69 -18.06
C THR A 51 11.98 -11.17 -19.36
N SER A 52 11.19 -11.59 -20.34
CA SER A 52 11.62 -12.12 -21.64
C SER A 52 10.42 -12.23 -22.59
N PRO A 53 10.61 -12.46 -23.91
CA PRO A 53 9.49 -12.52 -24.88
C PRO A 53 8.42 -13.57 -24.57
N THR A 54 8.67 -14.52 -23.68
CA THR A 54 7.72 -15.57 -23.26
C THR A 54 7.60 -15.73 -21.74
N GLY A 55 8.24 -14.85 -20.95
CA GLY A 55 8.36 -14.98 -19.50
C GLY A 55 7.86 -13.74 -18.77
N ALA A 56 7.22 -13.95 -17.62
CA ALA A 56 6.88 -12.90 -16.68
C ALA A 56 7.19 -13.35 -15.26
N ASP A 57 7.81 -12.47 -14.48
CA ASP A 57 8.09 -12.68 -13.08
C ASP A 57 7.04 -11.96 -12.24
N LEU A 58 6.63 -12.57 -11.14
CA LEU A 58 5.74 -11.92 -10.19
C LEU A 58 6.54 -10.94 -9.33
N GLN A 59 6.30 -9.65 -9.52
CA GLN A 59 6.86 -8.61 -8.66
C GLN A 59 5.85 -8.20 -7.60
N TRP A 60 6.26 -8.27 -6.35
CA TRP A 60 5.53 -7.76 -5.21
C TRP A 60 5.95 -6.32 -4.92
N GLN A 61 4.97 -5.47 -4.64
CA GLN A 61 5.16 -4.10 -4.21
C GLN A 61 4.45 -3.90 -2.88
N LEU A 62 5.23 -3.69 -1.83
CA LEU A 62 4.76 -3.32 -0.50
C LEU A 62 4.85 -1.80 -0.34
N THR A 63 3.71 -1.16 -0.09
CA THR A 63 3.63 0.27 0.26
C THR A 63 3.43 0.38 1.76
N VAL A 64 4.43 0.94 2.45
CA VAL A 64 4.37 1.23 3.89
C VAL A 64 3.76 2.60 4.07
N LEU A 65 2.75 2.66 4.94
CA LEU A 65 1.93 3.83 5.22
C LEU A 65 2.21 4.28 6.64
N LYS A 66 2.14 5.59 6.89
CA LYS A 66 2.37 6.15 8.23
C LYS A 66 1.44 5.55 9.29
N GLU A 67 0.22 5.18 8.89
CA GLU A 67 -0.80 4.59 9.77
C GLU A 67 -1.50 3.42 9.06
N PRO A 68 -2.02 2.42 9.81
CA PRO A 68 -2.81 1.33 9.26
C PRO A 68 -4.00 1.80 8.43
N PRO A 69 -4.25 1.20 7.25
CA PRO A 69 -5.43 1.53 6.47
C PRO A 69 -6.70 1.26 7.27
N GLY A 70 -7.58 2.27 7.37
CA GLY A 70 -8.83 2.20 8.13
C GLY A 70 -8.80 2.79 9.54
N ARG A 71 -7.63 3.15 10.11
CA ARG A 71 -7.55 3.82 11.44
C ARG A 71 -7.94 5.30 11.45
N ALA A 72 -8.15 5.93 10.30
CA ALA A 72 -8.62 7.32 10.22
C ALA A 72 -10.04 7.53 10.78
N HIS A 73 -10.75 6.46 11.16
CA HIS A 73 -12.14 6.51 11.63
C HIS A 73 -12.33 6.52 13.16
N ASP A 74 -11.26 6.41 13.96
CA ASP A 74 -11.36 6.40 15.44
C ASP A 74 -10.98 7.73 16.12
N LEU A 75 -10.91 8.83 15.36
CA LEU A 75 -10.87 10.18 15.94
C LEU A 75 -12.30 10.66 16.22
N LYS A 76 -12.86 10.21 17.36
CA LYS A 76 -13.97 10.90 18.03
C LYS A 76 -13.45 11.81 19.12
#